data_AF-A0A497MBA8-F1
#
_entry.id   AF-A0A497MBA8-F1
#
_cell.length_a   1.000
_cell.length_b   1.000
_cell.length_c   1.000
_cell.angle_alpha   90.00
_cell.angle_beta   90.00
_cell.angle_gamma   90.00
#
_symmetry.space_group_name_H-M   'P 1'
#
loop_
_entity.id
_entity.type
_entity.pdbx_description
1 polymer ?
#
loop_
_entity_poly.entity_id
_entity_poly.type
_entity_poly.pdbx_seq_one_letter_code
_entity_poly.pdbx_strand_id
1 'polypeptide(L)'
;MGIDCYLIVVDTGGLSVACSIAGDKLKPESVKRVMEETGIAEKVKHRTLIIPGRAARLSGDIEDATGWRVLVGPLRSREIAEFIEKQFRRE
;
A
#
# COMPACT_ATOMS: atom_id res chain seq x y z
N MET A 1 -16.03 14.50 -6.69
CA MET A 1 -15.07 14.10 -7.74
C MET A 1 -14.53 12.73 -7.38
N GLY A 2 -14.41 11.82 -8.34
CA GLY A 2 -13.82 10.49 -8.12
C GLY A 2 -12.29 10.56 -8.11
N ILE A 3 -11.64 9.56 -7.52
CA ILE A 3 -10.19 9.39 -7.55
C ILE A 3 -9.90 8.11 -8.33
N ASP A 4 -9.25 8.25 -9.49
CA ASP A 4 -8.69 7.11 -10.21
C ASP A 4 -7.39 6.67 -9.51
N CYS A 5 -7.31 5.39 -9.17
CA CYS A 5 -6.15 4.81 -8.53
C CYS A 5 -6.03 3.31 -8.84
N TYR A 6 -4.83 2.78 -8.64
CA TYR A 6 -4.60 1.34 -8.59
C TYR A 6 -4.71 0.86 -7.16
N LEU A 7 -5.47 -0.21 -6.95
CA LEU A 7 -5.53 -0.93 -5.68
C LEU A 7 -4.75 -2.23 -5.83
N ILE A 8 -3.66 -2.37 -5.08
CA ILE A 8 -2.88 -3.60 -5.03
C ILE A 8 -3.42 -4.45 -3.89
N VAL A 9 -3.86 -5.67 -4.23
CA VAL A 9 -4.43 -6.62 -3.26
C VAL A 9 -3.44 -7.75 -3.06
N VAL A 10 -2.89 -7.85 -1.85
CA VAL A 10 -2.05 -8.98 -1.46
C VAL A 10 -2.96 -10.15 -1.09
N ASP A 11 -2.72 -11.32 -1.67
CA ASP A 11 -3.45 -12.53 -1.30
C ASP A 11 -3.02 -13.02 0.08
N THR A 12 -3.87 -12.76 1.07
CA THR A 12 -3.68 -13.20 2.46
C THR A 12 -4.55 -14.41 2.81
N GLY A 13 -5.20 -15.04 1.81
CA GLY A 13 -6.21 -16.08 2.03
C GLY A 13 -7.54 -15.52 2.56
N GLY A 14 -7.88 -14.28 2.23
CA GLY A 14 -9.13 -13.63 2.64
C GLY A 14 -9.13 -13.08 4.07
N LEU A 15 -7.96 -12.83 4.66
CA LEU A 15 -7.83 -12.30 6.02
C LEU A 15 -7.88 -10.77 6.05
N SER A 16 -8.36 -10.22 7.17
CA SER A 16 -8.28 -8.78 7.42
C SER A 16 -6.82 -8.30 7.51
N VAL A 17 -6.57 -6.99 7.30
CA VAL A 17 -5.22 -6.41 7.41
C VAL A 17 -4.58 -6.74 8.76
N ALA A 18 -5.32 -6.60 9.86
CA ALA A 18 -4.80 -6.86 11.20
C ALA A 18 -4.44 -8.35 11.40
N CYS A 19 -5.31 -9.26 10.97
CA CYS A 19 -5.06 -10.70 11.05
C CYS A 19 -3.90 -11.12 10.15
N SER A 20 -3.80 -10.54 8.96
CA SER A 20 -2.75 -10.86 7.99
C SER A 20 -1.37 -10.46 8.50
N ILE A 21 -1.29 -9.32 9.17
CA ILE A 21 -0.07 -8.83 9.81
C ILE A 21 0.29 -9.70 11.02
N ALA A 22 -0.68 -10.12 11.83
CA ALA A 22 -0.44 -11.00 12.98
C ALA A 22 -0.06 -12.43 12.56
N GLY A 23 -0.61 -12.91 11.45
CA GLY A 23 -0.38 -14.25 10.89
C GLY A 23 0.75 -14.33 9.85
N ASP A 24 1.61 -13.31 9.77
CA ASP A 24 2.76 -13.23 8.84
C ASP A 24 2.40 -13.41 7.34
N LYS A 25 1.16 -13.09 6.97
CA LYS A 25 0.68 -13.13 5.57
C LYS A 25 0.92 -11.81 4.84
N LEU A 26 0.85 -10.69 5.55
CA LEU A 26 1.18 -9.37 5.01
C LEU A 26 2.54 -8.93 5.53
N LYS A 27 3.56 -9.09 4.69
CA LYS A 27 4.97 -8.77 4.98
C LYS A 27 5.67 -8.10 3.79
N PRO A 28 6.82 -7.44 3.98
CA PRO A 28 7.50 -6.66 2.93
C PRO A 28 7.68 -7.42 1.62
N GLU A 29 8.08 -8.70 1.70
CA GLU A 29 8.33 -9.55 0.53
C GLU A 29 7.04 -9.86 -0.22
N SER A 30 5.93 -10.06 0.50
CA SER A 30 4.62 -10.29 -0.13
C SER A 30 4.12 -9.06 -0.89
N VAL A 31 4.38 -7.85 -0.36
CA VAL A 31 4.03 -6.60 -1.04
C VAL A 31 4.87 -6.42 -2.29
N LYS A 32 6.20 -6.57 -2.18
CA LYS A 32 7.12 -6.49 -3.32
C LYS A 32 6.74 -7.46 -4.43
N ARG A 33 6.50 -8.72 -4.07
CA ARG A 33 6.12 -9.77 -5.02
C ARG A 33 4.86 -9.40 -5.80
N VAL A 34 3.80 -8.94 -5.13
CA VAL A 34 2.56 -8.56 -5.81
C VAL A 34 2.77 -7.32 -6.70
N MET A 35 3.62 -6.38 -6.30
CA MET A 35 3.97 -5.24 -7.16
C MET A 35 4.68 -5.68 -8.45
N GLU A 36 5.59 -6.65 -8.35
CA GLU A 36 6.29 -7.24 -9.50
C GLU A 36 5.33 -8.02 -10.40
N GLU A 37 4.51 -8.92 -9.82
CA GLU A 37 3.53 -9.74 -10.55
C GLU A 37 2.48 -8.89 -11.29
N THR A 38 2.07 -7.75 -10.72
CA THR A 38 1.08 -6.84 -11.33
C THR A 38 1.66 -5.88 -12.36
N GLY A 39 2.99 -5.76 -12.42
CA GLY A 39 3.70 -4.80 -13.28
C GLY A 39 3.36 -3.35 -12.95
N ILE A 40 3.02 -3.02 -11.69
CA ILE A 40 2.51 -1.68 -11.34
C ILE A 40 3.51 -0.57 -11.67
N ALA A 41 4.80 -0.88 -11.64
CA ALA A 41 5.89 0.05 -11.96
C ALA A 41 5.80 0.63 -13.39
N GLU A 42 5.19 -0.10 -14.33
CA GLU A 42 5.01 0.35 -15.72
C GLU A 42 3.71 1.13 -15.91
N LYS A 43 2.78 1.03 -14.95
CA LYS A 43 1.44 1.62 -15.03
C LYS A 43 1.34 3.00 -14.40
N VAL A 44 2.31 3.39 -13.58
CA VAL A 44 2.37 4.70 -12.91
C VAL A 44 3.73 5.36 -13.10
N LYS A 45 3.72 6.69 -13.24
CA LYS A 45 4.93 7.51 -13.42
C LYS A 45 5.70 7.76 -12.11
N HIS A 46 5.05 7.63 -10.97
CA HIS A 46 5.63 7.84 -9.65
C HIS A 46 6.09 6.52 -9.00
N ARG A 47 6.80 6.62 -7.89
CA ARG A 47 7.23 5.49 -7.04
C ARG A 47 6.78 5.73 -5.61
N THR A 48 5.46 5.79 -5.43
CA THR A 48 4.82 6.04 -4.13
C THR A 48 3.72 5.02 -3.89
N LEU A 49 3.79 4.37 -2.73
CA LEU A 49 2.86 3.35 -2.28
C LEU A 49 2.13 3.84 -1.04
N ILE A 50 0.80 3.79 -1.01
CA ILE A 50 0.01 4.07 0.18
C ILE A 50 -0.35 2.75 0.85
N ILE A 51 0.08 2.54 2.09
CA ILE A 51 -0.28 1.35 2.87
C ILE A 51 -1.40 1.67 3.88
N PRO A 52 -2.19 0.68 4.33
CA PRO A 52 -3.18 0.91 5.38
C PRO A 52 -2.52 1.40 6.67
N GLY A 53 -3.17 2.30 7.43
CA GLY A 53 -2.63 2.77 8.71
C GLY A 53 -2.36 1.64 9.72
N ARG A 54 -3.08 0.52 9.61
CA ARG A 54 -2.85 -0.67 10.44
C ARG A 54 -1.52 -1.38 10.14
N ALA A 55 -0.94 -1.13 8.97
CA ALA A 55 0.35 -1.66 8.53
C ALA A 55 1.50 -0.68 8.78
N ALA A 56 1.28 0.45 9.47
CA ALA A 56 2.28 1.49 9.70
C ALA A 56 3.62 0.95 10.21
N ARG A 57 3.60 -0.05 11.10
CA ARG A 57 4.82 -0.67 11.66
C ARG A 57 5.73 -1.33 10.63
N LEU A 58 5.20 -1.68 9.46
CA LEU A 58 5.94 -2.33 8.37
C LEU A 58 6.43 -1.31 7.32
N SER A 59 6.17 -0.01 7.50
CA SER A 59 6.39 0.98 6.44
C SER A 59 7.86 1.06 6.00
N GLY A 60 8.79 1.06 6.95
CA GLY A 60 10.23 1.09 6.68
C GLY A 60 10.66 -0.16 5.92
N ASP A 61 10.31 -1.34 6.43
CA ASP A 61 10.69 -2.61 5.79
C ASP A 61 10.08 -2.75 4.38
N ILE A 62 8.84 -2.27 4.16
CA ILE A 62 8.20 -2.25 2.84
C ILE A 62 8.92 -1.26 1.92
N GLU A 63 9.28 -0.07 2.40
CA GLU A 63 10.03 0.92 1.63
C GLU A 63 11.39 0.37 1.20
N ASP A 64 12.13 -0.26 2.11
CA ASP A 64 13.41 -0.91 1.82
C ASP A 64 13.27 -2.07 0.82
N ALA A 65 12.25 -2.93 1.00
CA ALA A 65 12.05 -4.08 0.13
C ALA A 65 11.63 -3.69 -1.29
N THR A 66 10.74 -2.70 -1.41
CA THR A 66 10.15 -2.28 -2.69
C THR A 66 10.96 -1.22 -3.41
N GLY A 67 11.72 -0.39 -2.68
CA GLY A 67 12.38 0.81 -3.20
C GLY A 67 11.39 1.93 -3.55
N TRP A 68 10.14 1.86 -3.08
CA TRP A 68 9.13 2.89 -3.30
C TRP A 68 8.93 3.69 -2.02
N ARG A 69 8.69 4.99 -2.16
CA ARG A 69 8.31 5.84 -1.03
C ARG A 69 7.01 5.33 -0.43
N VAL A 70 7.00 4.97 0.85
CA VAL A 70 5.79 4.48 1.52
C VAL A 70 5.11 5.61 2.29
N LEU A 71 3.83 5.83 2.00
CA LEU A 71 2.96 6.70 2.78
C LEU A 71 2.03 5.85 3.63
N VAL A 72 1.98 6.14 4.93
CA VAL A 72 1.04 5.50 5.84
C VAL A 72 -0.31 6.18 5.70
N GLY A 73 -1.26 5.49 5.09
CA GLY A 73 -2.64 5.95 4.94
C GLY A 73 -3.44 5.91 6.24
N PRO A 74 -4.73 6.26 6.18
CA PRO A 74 -5.59 6.28 7.35
C PRO A 74 -5.89 4.88 7.92
N LEU A 75 -6.40 4.84 9.15
CA LEU A 75 -6.88 3.60 9.78
C LEU A 75 -8.19 3.10 9.16
N ARG A 76 -9.01 4.00 8.61
CA ARG A 76 -10.28 3.67 7.95
C ARG A 76 -10.25 4.12 6.50
N SER A 77 -10.71 3.26 5.59
CA SER A 77 -10.75 3.55 4.15
C SER A 77 -11.60 4.78 3.80
N ARG A 78 -12.63 5.11 4.59
CA ARG A 78 -13.46 6.31 4.38
C ARG A 78 -12.69 7.64 4.43
N GLU A 79 -11.52 7.64 5.07
CA GLU A 79 -10.65 8.82 5.22
C GLU A 79 -9.64 8.95 4.06
N ILE A 80 -9.62 8.01 3.10
CA ILE A 80 -8.60 7.96 2.04
C ILE A 80 -8.66 9.16 1.09
N ALA A 81 -9.87 9.66 0.79
CA ALA A 81 -10.05 10.77 -0.12
C ALA A 81 -9.39 12.05 0.43
N GLU A 82 -9.67 12.37 1.69
CA GLU A 82 -9.05 13.50 2.40
C GLU A 82 -7.54 13.32 2.57
N PHE A 83 -7.08 12.09 2.85
CA PHE A 83 -5.66 11.79 2.95
C PHE A 83 -4.90 12.07 1.66
N ILE A 84 -5.43 11.59 0.52
CA ILE A 84 -4.80 11.79 -0.80
C ILE A 84 -4.71 13.27 -1.12
N GLU A 85 -5.79 14.03 -0.94
CA GLU A 85 -5.82 15.48 -1.20
C GLU A 85 -4.75 16.25 -0.39
N LYS A 86 -4.55 15.87 0.88
CA LYS A 86 -3.62 16.56 1.78
C LYS A 86 -2.18 16.10 1.64
N GLN A 87 -1.93 14.83 1.36
CA GLN A 87 -0.61 14.20 1.54
C GLN A 87 -0.01 13.66 0.25
N PHE A 88 -0.81 13.46 -0.79
CA PHE A 88 -0.35 12.97 -2.08
C PHE A 88 -0.53 14.03 -3.15
N ARG A 89 0.57 14.66 -3.57
CA ARG A 89 0.57 15.48 -4.79
C ARG A 89 0.65 14.55 -5.99
N ARG A 90 -0.38 14.60 -6.85
CA ARG A 90 -0.34 13.98 -8.17
C ARG A 90 0.77 14.66 -8.97
N GLU A 91 1.89 13.96 -9.15
CA GLU A 91 2.96 14.33 -10.08
C GLU A 91 2.59 13.95 -11.52
#